data_AF-A0A660T8Y9-F1
#
_entry.id   AF-A0A660T8Y9-F1
#
_cell.length_a   1.000
_cell.length_b   1.000
_cell.length_c   1.000
_cell.angle_alpha   90.00
_cell.angle_beta   90.00
_cell.angle_gamma   90.00
#
_symmetry.space_group_name_H-M   'P 1'
#
loop_
_entity.id
_entity.type
_entity.pdbx_description
1 polymer ?
#
loop_
_entity_poly.entity_id
_entity_poly.type
_entity_poly.pdbx_seq_one_letter_code
_entity_poly.pdbx_strand_id
1 'polypeptide(L)' 'MQTDALIKKEGFEVLRNKLGEVNMERFIVLVNRDKFNYTEWRKNLFEDLKLEELAEKADQYSKGL' A
#
# COMPACT_ATOMS: atom_id res chain seq x y z
N MET A 1 13.28 -4.46 13.77
CA MET A 1 11.88 -4.11 13.42
C MET A 1 11.67 -2.65 13.77
N GLN A 2 11.09 -1.86 12.85
CA GLN A 2 10.62 -0.52 13.20
C GLN A 2 9.47 -0.62 14.21
N THR A 3 9.28 0.41 15.03
CA THR A 3 8.15 0.48 15.98
C THR A 3 6.88 0.89 15.25
N ASP A 4 5.73 0.49 15.78
CA ASP A 4 4.41 0.88 15.24
C ASP A 4 4.28 2.40 15.09
N ALA A 5 4.86 3.16 16.03
CA ALA A 5 4.87 4.62 15.98
C ALA A 5 5.66 5.16 14.79
N LEU A 6 6.81 4.55 14.48
CA LEU A 6 7.64 4.96 13.34
C LEU A 6 6.96 4.61 12.02
N ILE A 7 6.39 3.41 11.90
CA ILE A 7 5.63 2.98 10.71
C ILE A 7 4.45 3.93 10.45
N LYS A 8 3.69 4.29 11.49
CA LYS A 8 2.57 5.24 11.36
C LYS A 8 3.05 6.61 10.92
N LYS A 9 4.12 7.14 11.53
CA LYS A 9 4.68 8.44 11.19
C LYS A 9 5.08 8.49 9.71
N GLU A 10 5.83 7.48 9.24
CA GLU A 10 6.23 7.38 7.83
C GLU A 10 5.01 7.27 6.91
N GLY A 11 4.01 6.48 7.28
CA GLY A 11 2.76 6.36 6.53
C GLY A 11 2.01 7.69 6.38
N PHE A 12 1.87 8.46 7.47
CA PHE A 12 1.22 9.78 7.42
C PHE A 12 1.98 10.76 6.52
N GLU A 13 3.31 10.75 6.56
CA GLU A 13 4.13 11.59 5.69
C GLU A 13 3.94 11.25 4.21
N VAL A 14 3.92 9.95 3.87
CA VAL A 14 3.65 9.50 2.50
C VAL A 14 2.25 9.95 2.04
N LEU A 15 1.24 9.76 2.88
CA LEU A 15 -0.13 10.17 2.57
C LEU A 15 -0.24 11.69 2.38
N ARG A 16 0.37 12.47 3.27
CA ARG A 16 0.40 13.93 3.18
C ARG A 16 1.04 14.40 1.87
N ASN A 17 2.20 13.84 1.53
CA ASN A 17 2.93 14.21 0.33
C ASN A 17 2.20 13.85 -0.97
N LYS A 18 1.35 12.82 -0.95
CA LYS A 18 0.59 12.37 -2.14
C LYS A 18 -0.79 12.99 -2.26
N LEU A 19 -1.48 13.21 -1.15
CA LEU A 19 -2.87 13.65 -1.14
C LEU A 19 -3.03 15.14 -0.80
N GLY A 20 -2.04 15.72 -0.11
CA GLY A 20 -2.14 17.02 0.55
C GLY A 20 -2.86 16.93 1.91
N GLU A 21 -2.71 17.96 2.73
CA GLU A 21 -3.23 18.04 4.12
C GLU A 21 -4.72 17.67 4.21
N VAL A 22 -5.58 18.35 3.45
CA VAL A 22 -7.05 18.20 3.55
C VAL A 22 -7.52 16.79 3.15
N ASN A 23 -6.98 16.25 2.06
CA ASN A 23 -7.38 14.93 1.58
C ASN A 23 -6.80 13.81 2.44
N MET A 24 -5.61 14.00 3.02
CA MET A 24 -5.01 13.06 3.96
C MET A 24 -5.89 12.93 5.21
N GLU A 25 -6.29 14.03 5.83
CA GLU A 25 -7.20 14.01 6.98
C GLU A 25 -8.54 13.32 6.65
N ARG A 26 -9.13 13.63 5.49
CA ARG A 26 -10.35 12.96 5.03
C ARG A 26 -10.15 11.45 4.83
N PHE A 27 -9.02 11.04 4.25
CA PHE A 27 -8.67 9.63 4.06
C PHE A 27 -8.59 8.89 5.40
N ILE A 28 -7.94 9.47 6.41
CA ILE A 28 -7.84 8.88 7.75
C ILE A 28 -9.22 8.73 8.40
N VAL A 29 -10.09 9.72 8.24
CA VAL A 29 -11.49 9.62 8.70
C VAL A 29 -12.23 8.47 8.01
N LEU A 30 -12.09 8.32 6.69
CA LEU A 30 -12.74 7.24 5.94
C LEU A 30 -12.23 5.86 6.37
N VAL A 31 -10.92 5.68 6.50
CA VAL A 31 -10.32 4.39 6.93
C VAL A 31 -10.71 4.02 8.37
N ASN A 32 -10.90 5.00 9.26
CA ASN A 32 -11.32 4.74 10.63
C ASN A 32 -12.82 4.47 10.76
N ARG A 33 -13.65 5.07 9.90
CA ARG A 33 -15.11 4.88 9.91
C ARG A 33 -15.53 3.61 9.19
N ASP A 34 -14.97 3.39 8.01
CA ASP A 34 -15.24 2.23 7.18
C ASP A 34 -14.15 1.19 7.43
N LYS A 35 -14.53 -0.04 7.80
CA LYS A 35 -13.57 -1.15 7.85
C LYS A 35 -13.04 -1.39 6.44
N PHE A 36 -11.90 -0.80 6.11
CA PHE A 36 -11.24 -1.04 4.84
C PHE A 36 -10.95 -2.54 4.70
N ASN A 37 -11.60 -3.18 3.74
CA ASN A 37 -11.45 -4.62 3.52
C ASN A 37 -10.16 -4.89 2.73
N TYR A 38 -9.06 -5.04 3.45
CA TYR A 38 -7.75 -5.36 2.88
C TYR A 38 -7.78 -6.66 2.03
N THR A 39 -8.55 -7.66 2.46
CA THR A 39 -8.68 -8.92 1.72
C THR A 39 -9.31 -8.69 0.36
N GLU A 40 -10.34 -7.85 0.29
CA GLU A 40 -11.01 -7.52 -0.96
C GLU A 40 -10.11 -6.68 -1.87
N TRP A 41 -9.50 -5.61 -1.33
CA TRP A 41 -8.60 -4.75 -2.08
C TRP A 41 -7.41 -5.52 -2.68
N ARG A 42 -6.87 -6.50 -1.95
CA ARG A 42 -5.70 -7.28 -2.39
C ARG A 42 -6.00 -8.23 -3.55
N LYS A 43 -7.25 -8.70 -3.72
CA LYS A 43 -7.58 -9.68 -4.76
C LYS A 43 -7.16 -9.21 -6.15
N ASN A 44 -7.26 -7.90 -6.38
CA ASN A 44 -7.08 -7.31 -7.68
C ASN A 44 -5.69 -6.69 -7.87
N LEU A 45 -4.78 -6.90 -6.91
CA LEU A 45 -3.46 -6.23 -6.86
C LEU A 45 -2.59 -6.50 -8.10
N PHE A 46 -2.81 -7.64 -8.76
CA PHE A 46 -2.07 -8.05 -9.96
C PHE A 46 -2.98 -8.33 -11.15
N GLU A 47 -4.25 -7.88 -11.12
CA GLU A 47 -5.20 -8.15 -12.21
C GLU A 47 -4.73 -7.57 -13.56
N ASP A 48 -3.99 -6.46 -13.53
CA ASP A 48 -3.47 -5.81 -14.73
C ASP A 48 -2.16 -6.44 -15.24
N LEU A 49 -1.59 -7.43 -14.52
CA LEU A 49 -0.33 -8.09 -14.90
C LEU A 49 -0.60 -9.47 -15.48
N LYS A 50 0.03 -9.76 -16.63
CA LYS A 50 0.02 -11.13 -17.17
C LYS A 50 0.82 -12.04 -16.26
N LEU A 51 0.45 -13.32 -16.21
CA LEU A 51 1.12 -14.32 -15.39
C LEU A 51 2.62 -14.41 -15.74
N GLU A 52 2.95 -14.33 -17.02
CA GLU A 52 4.33 -14.38 -17.52
C GLU A 52 5.14 -13.19 -17.02
N GLU A 53 4.57 -11.98 -17.01
CA GLU A 53 5.22 -10.76 -16.50
C GLU A 53 5.43 -10.83 -14.99
N LEU A 54 4.46 -11.40 -14.26
CA LEU A 54 4.59 -11.62 -12.83
C LEU A 54 5.68 -12.64 -12.51
N ALA A 55 5.74 -13.75 -13.27
CA ALA A 55 6.77 -14.78 -13.13
C ALA A 55 8.17 -14.23 -13.43
N GLU A 56 8.31 -13.42 -14.49
CA GLU A 56 9.58 -12.77 -14.82
C GLU A 56 10.04 -11.81 -13.73
N LYS A 57 9.14 -10.97 -13.20
CA LYS A 57 9.46 -10.06 -12.08
C LYS A 57 9.89 -10.82 -10.83
N ALA A 58 9.25 -11.94 -10.54
CA ALA A 58 9.62 -12.79 -9.40
C ALA A 58 11.01 -13.43 -9.58
N ASP A 59 11.31 -13.94 -10.78
CA ASP A 59 12.62 -14.53 -11.10
C ASP A 59 13.74 -13.49 -11.04
N GLN A 60 13.50 -12.28 -11.57
CA GLN A 60 14.44 -11.16 -11.46
C GLN A 60 14.73 -10.78 -10.00
N TYR A 61 13.69 -10.66 -9.18
CA TYR A 61 13.86 -10.35 -7.74
C TYR A 61 14.65 -11.45 -7.01
N SER A 62 14.37 -12.72 -7.30
CA SER A 62 15.06 -13.85 -6.67
C SER A 62 16.56 -13.92 -7.02
N LYS A 63 16.97 -13.43 -8.19
CA LYS A 63 18.38 -13.40 -8.60
C LYS A 63 19.18 -12.27 -7.94
N GLY A 64 18.50 -11.27 -7.40
CA GLY A 64 19.11 -10.13 -6.70
C GLY A 64 19.17 -10.27 -5.18
N LEU A 65 18.61 -11.36 -4.63
CA LEU A 65 18.72 -11.77 -3.23
C LEU A 65 19.95 -12.64 -3.01
#